data_AF-A0ABD7IQS1-F1
#
_entry.id   AF-A0ABD7IQS1-F1
#
_cell.length_a   1.000
_cell.length_b   1.000
_cell.length_c   1.000
_cell.angle_alpha   90.00
_cell.angle_beta   90.00
_cell.angle_gamma   90.00
#
_symmetry.space_group_name_H-M   'P 1'
#
loop_
_entity.id
_entity.type
_entity.pdbx_description
1 polymer ?
#
loop_
_entity_poly.entity_id
_entity_poly.type
_entity_poly.pdbx_seq_one_letter_code
_entity_poly.pdbx_strand_id
1 'polypeptide(L)'
;MTLAENANRPNYQQVVDQLYQTSDFDFVGIALQSAQPPHQITWQYVAGNQSEQFRNIVLRSGIGIAGLVVRTGKPFWKNALRATSYSDALYTPIAASESLTAAAAIPILATPFRLVVGVLLVGYRSTQTVSETTVSRLSRYLATF
;
A
#
# COMPACT_ATOMS: atom_id res chain seq x y z
N MET A 1 -14.15 17.23 -13.63
CA MET A 1 -12.72 16.88 -13.53
C MET A 1 -12.00 17.62 -14.63
N THR A 2 -11.32 18.71 -14.29
CA THR A 2 -10.74 19.62 -15.29
C THR A 2 -9.32 19.20 -15.66
N LEU A 3 -8.97 19.34 -16.94
CA LEU A 3 -7.68 18.95 -17.52
C LEU A 3 -6.44 19.53 -16.79
N ALA A 4 -6.61 20.61 -16.02
CA ALA A 4 -5.56 21.23 -15.22
C ALA A 4 -5.19 20.47 -13.92
N GLU A 5 -6.08 19.63 -13.36
CA GLU A 5 -5.80 18.86 -12.12
C GLU A 5 -4.90 17.63 -12.37
N ASN A 6 -4.67 17.26 -13.63
CA ASN A 6 -3.89 16.08 -14.01
C ASN A 6 -2.39 16.36 -14.21
N ALA A 7 -1.96 17.62 -14.31
CA ALA A 7 -0.59 17.96 -14.69
C ALA A 7 0.47 17.76 -13.58
N ASN A 8 0.06 17.51 -12.34
CA ASN A 8 0.96 17.41 -11.19
C ASN A 8 0.68 16.22 -10.26
N ARG A 9 0.00 15.17 -10.78
CA ARG A 9 -0.20 13.93 -10.01
C ARG A 9 1.07 13.09 -10.10
N PRO A 10 1.61 12.60 -8.97
CA PRO A 10 2.69 11.62 -9.00
C PRO A 10 2.28 10.45 -9.90
N ASN A 11 3.16 10.03 -10.80
CA ASN A 11 2.93 8.85 -11.62
C ASN A 11 3.08 7.59 -10.75
N TYR A 12 2.02 7.26 -10.00
CA TYR A 12 2.04 6.15 -9.05
C TYR A 12 2.31 4.80 -9.71
N GLN A 13 1.91 4.61 -10.97
CA GLN A 13 2.26 3.39 -11.71
C GLN A 13 3.78 3.31 -11.89
N GLN A 14 4.44 4.39 -12.31
CA GLN A 14 5.90 4.43 -12.42
C GLN A 14 6.60 4.19 -11.08
N VAL A 15 6.09 4.75 -9.98
CA VAL A 15 6.62 4.51 -8.62
C VAL A 15 6.56 3.02 -8.27
N VAL A 16 5.42 2.38 -8.54
CA VAL A 16 5.21 0.95 -8.26
C VAL A 16 6.12 0.08 -9.13
N ASP A 17 6.14 0.34 -10.44
CA ASP A 17 6.92 -0.43 -11.42
C ASP A 17 8.42 -0.32 -11.15
N GLN A 18 8.92 0.91 -10.93
CA GLN A 18 10.34 1.13 -10.68
C GLN A 18 10.77 0.50 -9.34
N LEU A 19 9.96 0.63 -8.29
CA LEU A 19 10.27 -0.02 -7.01
C LEU A 19 10.31 -1.53 -7.16
N TYR A 20 9.32 -2.13 -7.84
CA TYR A 20 9.27 -3.57 -8.07
C TYR A 20 10.48 -4.06 -8.89
N GLN A 21 10.85 -3.36 -9.97
CA GLN A 21 11.98 -3.74 -10.83
C GLN A 21 13.36 -3.60 -10.18
N THR A 22 13.49 -2.72 -9.19
CA THR A 22 14.78 -2.38 -8.55
C THR A 22 14.92 -2.96 -7.13
N SER A 23 13.98 -3.81 -6.71
CA SER A 23 13.99 -4.46 -5.41
C SER A 23 13.69 -5.94 -5.53
N ASP A 24 13.77 -6.64 -4.41
CA ASP A 24 13.47 -8.06 -4.30
C ASP A 24 12.04 -8.33 -3.82
N PHE A 25 11.18 -7.31 -3.72
CA PHE A 25 9.80 -7.49 -3.25
C PHE A 25 8.99 -8.32 -4.24
N ASP A 26 8.24 -9.28 -3.71
CA ASP A 26 7.35 -10.12 -4.51
C ASP A 26 6.10 -9.35 -4.95
N PHE A 27 5.71 -8.31 -4.20
CA PHE A 27 4.55 -7.48 -4.46
C PHE A 27 4.82 -6.03 -4.06
N VAL A 28 4.40 -5.10 -4.90
CA VAL A 28 4.36 -3.66 -4.60
C VAL A 28 2.98 -3.14 -4.96
N GLY A 29 2.37 -2.33 -4.10
CA GLY A 29 1.05 -1.78 -4.35
C GLY A 29 0.84 -0.41 -3.72
N ILE A 30 0.06 0.43 -4.40
CA ILE A 30 -0.43 1.70 -3.88
C ILE A 30 -1.94 1.64 -3.73
N ALA A 31 -2.40 1.91 -2.51
CA ALA A 31 -3.79 2.17 -2.21
C ALA A 31 -4.03 3.67 -2.05
N LEU A 32 -5.07 4.21 -2.68
CA LEU A 32 -5.43 5.63 -2.56
C LEU A 32 -6.79 5.79 -1.88
N GLN A 33 -6.93 6.84 -1.08
CA GLN A 33 -8.19 7.21 -0.47
C GLN A 33 -8.97 8.16 -1.40
N SER A 34 -10.25 7.85 -1.63
CA SER A 34 -11.15 8.74 -2.35
C SER A 34 -11.34 10.05 -1.58
N ALA A 35 -11.22 11.17 -2.29
CA ALA A 35 -11.55 12.49 -1.76
C ALA A 35 -13.05 12.66 -1.49
N GLN A 36 -13.90 11.82 -2.10
CA GLN A 36 -15.35 11.88 -1.96
C GLN A 36 -15.84 10.91 -0.89
N PRO A 37 -16.86 11.29 -0.08
CA PRO A 37 -17.58 10.36 0.76
C PRO A 37 -18.06 9.14 -0.06
N PRO A 38 -17.91 7.91 0.46
CA PRO A 38 -17.59 7.60 1.85
C PRO A 38 -16.08 7.38 2.14
N HIS A 39 -15.19 8.03 1.38
CA HIS A 39 -13.72 7.99 1.53
C HIS A 39 -13.13 6.58 1.48
N GLN A 40 -13.59 5.80 0.49
CA GLN A 40 -13.10 4.45 0.24
C GLN A 40 -11.61 4.44 -0.08
N ILE A 41 -10.92 3.39 0.35
CA ILE A 41 -9.51 3.13 0.07
C ILE A 41 -9.43 1.90 -0.81
N THR A 42 -8.86 2.03 -2.00
CA THR A 42 -8.73 0.93 -2.98
C THR A 42 -7.31 0.82 -3.48
N TRP A 43 -6.87 -0.41 -3.80
CA TRP A 43 -5.59 -0.68 -4.46
C TRP A 43 -5.72 -0.32 -5.94
N GLN A 44 -5.00 0.72 -6.36
CA GLN A 44 -5.15 1.28 -7.72
C GLN A 44 -3.98 0.96 -8.63
N TYR A 45 -2.79 0.82 -8.06
CA TYR A 45 -1.55 0.54 -8.79
C TYR A 45 -0.84 -0.61 -8.10
N VAL A 46 -0.47 -1.64 -8.83
CA VAL A 46 0.24 -2.81 -8.30
C VAL A 46 1.26 -3.33 -9.31
N ALA A 47 2.29 -4.00 -8.80
CA ALA A 47 3.24 -4.79 -9.57
C ALA A 47 3.55 -6.08 -8.82
N GLY A 48 3.77 -7.16 -9.58
CA GLY A 48 4.01 -8.49 -9.03
C GLY A 48 2.77 -9.17 -8.48
N ASN A 49 1.55 -8.71 -8.78
CA ASN A 49 0.30 -9.33 -8.32
C ASN A 49 0.11 -10.74 -8.92
N GLN A 50 -0.41 -11.68 -8.13
CA GLN A 50 -0.72 -13.04 -8.57
C GLN A 50 -2.07 -13.14 -9.28
N SER A 51 -2.97 -12.19 -9.02
CA SER A 51 -4.29 -12.13 -9.64
C SER A 51 -4.82 -10.70 -9.64
N GLU A 52 -5.97 -10.49 -10.27
CA GLU A 52 -6.67 -9.19 -10.25
C GLU A 52 -7.65 -9.07 -9.07
N GLN A 53 -7.69 -10.03 -8.14
CA GLN A 53 -8.64 -10.04 -7.02
C GLN A 53 -8.48 -8.82 -6.10
N PHE A 54 -7.28 -8.22 -6.04
CA PHE A 54 -7.02 -7.01 -5.27
C PHE A 54 -7.96 -5.86 -5.63
N ARG A 55 -8.47 -5.82 -6.89
CA ARG A 55 -9.39 -4.77 -7.36
C ARG A 55 -10.74 -4.78 -6.64
N ASN A 56 -11.14 -5.92 -6.09
CA ASN A 56 -12.38 -6.07 -5.33
C ASN A 56 -12.23 -5.60 -3.87
N ILE A 57 -11.01 -5.29 -3.43
CA ILE A 57 -10.75 -4.86 -2.06
C ILE A 57 -11.12 -3.37 -1.91
N VAL A 58 -12.20 -3.12 -1.18
CA VAL A 58 -12.64 -1.78 -0.80
C VAL A 58 -12.55 -1.63 0.70
N LEU A 59 -11.67 -0.74 1.16
CA LEU A 59 -11.41 -0.50 2.58
C LEU A 59 -11.97 0.86 3.02
N ARG A 60 -12.04 1.03 4.34
CA ARG A 60 -12.33 2.31 5.00
C ARG A 60 -11.18 2.64 5.95
N SER A 61 -11.13 3.90 6.38
CA SER A 61 -10.16 4.33 7.40
C SER A 61 -10.23 3.38 8.61
N GLY A 62 -9.07 2.84 8.96
CA GLY A 62 -8.91 1.92 10.08
C GLY A 62 -9.10 0.43 9.81
N ILE A 63 -9.55 0.04 8.60
CA ILE A 63 -9.77 -1.36 8.21
C ILE A 63 -8.69 -1.79 7.21
N GLY A 64 -8.10 -2.96 7.44
CA GLY A 64 -6.98 -3.42 6.61
C GLY A 64 -5.67 -2.69 6.92
N ILE A 65 -4.57 -3.17 6.31
CA ILE A 65 -3.25 -2.52 6.42
C ILE A 65 -3.34 -1.07 5.92
N ALA A 66 -3.92 -0.86 4.73
CA ALA A 66 -4.03 0.48 4.16
C ALA A 66 -4.92 1.41 4.99
N GLY A 67 -6.08 0.95 5.47
CA GLY A 67 -6.94 1.74 6.34
C GLY A 67 -6.27 2.10 7.66
N LEU A 68 -5.50 1.18 8.26
CA LEU A 68 -4.74 1.42 9.48
C LEU A 68 -3.70 2.53 9.29
N VAL A 69 -2.92 2.48 8.20
CA VAL A 69 -1.92 3.51 7.88
C VAL A 69 -2.58 4.85 7.60
N VAL A 70 -3.69 4.88 6.84
CA VAL A 70 -4.47 6.10 6.60
C VAL A 70 -4.98 6.71 7.91
N ARG A 71 -5.55 5.90 8.81
CA ARG A 71 -6.09 6.38 10.08
C ARG A 71 -5.02 6.95 11.02
N THR A 72 -3.86 6.30 11.06
CA THR A 72 -2.81 6.62 12.04
C THR A 72 -1.77 7.60 11.51
N GLY A 73 -1.62 7.71 10.18
CA GLY A 73 -0.52 8.42 9.54
C GLY A 73 0.86 7.83 9.86
N LYS A 74 0.91 6.61 10.39
CA LYS A 74 2.14 5.94 10.80
C LYS A 74 2.44 4.75 9.89
N PRO A 75 3.72 4.46 9.63
CA PRO A 75 4.10 3.22 8.97
C PRO A 75 3.63 1.97 9.71
N PHE A 76 3.50 0.88 8.96
CA PHE A 76 3.18 -0.45 9.46
C PHE A 76 4.19 -1.45 8.90
N TRP A 77 4.60 -2.44 9.68
CA TRP A 77 5.25 -3.64 9.15
C TRP A 77 4.92 -4.84 10.02
N LYS A 78 4.76 -6.00 9.39
CA LYS A 78 4.49 -7.26 10.09
C LYS A 78 5.03 -8.44 9.29
N ASN A 79 5.65 -9.36 10.01
CA ASN A 79 6.05 -10.68 9.53
C ASN A 79 5.02 -11.72 9.99
N ALA A 80 5.05 -12.91 9.39
CA ALA A 80 4.08 -13.98 9.67
C ALA A 80 2.62 -13.51 9.49
N LEU A 81 2.33 -12.89 8.33
CA LEU A 81 1.00 -12.40 7.95
C LEU A 81 0.02 -13.51 7.55
N ARG A 82 0.45 -14.77 7.49
CA ARG A 82 -0.45 -15.88 7.22
C ARG A 82 -1.58 -15.88 8.24
N ALA A 83 -2.80 -15.71 7.74
CA ALA A 83 -3.98 -15.65 8.57
C ALA A 83 -4.10 -16.96 9.37
N THR A 84 -4.01 -16.85 10.69
CA THR A 84 -4.22 -17.97 11.62
C THR A 84 -5.70 -18.23 11.87
N SER A 85 -6.55 -17.27 11.53
CA SER A 85 -8.00 -17.35 11.64
C SER A 85 -8.68 -16.66 10.45
N TYR A 86 -9.94 -17.02 10.18
CA TYR A 86 -10.76 -16.34 9.16
C TYR A 86 -10.91 -14.85 9.46
N SER A 87 -11.02 -14.47 10.75
CA SER A 87 -11.05 -13.07 11.16
C SER A 87 -9.77 -12.34 10.75
N ASP A 88 -8.58 -12.94 10.92
CA ASP A 88 -7.32 -12.30 10.52
C ASP A 88 -7.28 -12.03 9.02
N ALA A 89 -7.77 -12.98 8.21
CA ALA A 89 -7.84 -12.84 6.76
C ALA A 89 -8.75 -11.66 6.34
N LEU A 90 -9.90 -11.50 7.01
CA LEU A 90 -10.79 -10.36 6.79
C LEU A 90 -10.13 -9.02 7.16
N TYR A 91 -9.22 -9.00 8.14
CA TYR A 91 -8.49 -7.80 8.54
C TYR A 91 -7.24 -7.54 7.71
N THR A 92 -6.80 -8.45 6.83
CA THR A 92 -5.67 -8.24 5.92
C THR A 92 -5.97 -8.77 4.50
N PRO A 93 -6.99 -8.25 3.80
CA PRO A 93 -7.45 -8.84 2.54
C PRO A 93 -6.39 -8.83 1.43
N ILE A 94 -5.51 -7.82 1.38
CA ILE A 94 -4.41 -7.78 0.40
C ILE A 94 -3.36 -8.86 0.66
N ALA A 95 -3.06 -9.15 1.94
CA ALA A 95 -2.12 -10.19 2.28
C ALA A 95 -2.69 -11.57 1.97
N ALA A 96 -4.01 -11.74 2.14
CA ALA A 96 -4.70 -12.97 1.75
C ALA A 96 -4.75 -13.13 0.23
N SER A 97 -5.13 -12.11 -0.54
CA SER A 97 -5.25 -12.20 -2.00
C SER A 97 -3.92 -12.42 -2.70
N GLU A 98 -2.82 -11.89 -2.14
CA GLU A 98 -1.47 -11.95 -2.72
C GLU A 98 -0.56 -12.97 -2.04
N SER A 99 -1.10 -13.80 -1.14
CA SER A 99 -0.36 -14.81 -0.38
C SER A 99 0.87 -14.27 0.38
N LEU A 100 0.78 -13.05 0.91
CA LEU A 100 1.91 -12.39 1.57
C LEU A 100 2.19 -13.00 2.95
N THR A 101 3.46 -13.32 3.20
CA THR A 101 3.97 -13.78 4.50
C THR A 101 4.54 -12.64 5.32
N ALA A 102 4.98 -11.55 4.68
CA ALA A 102 5.50 -10.35 5.31
C ALA A 102 5.10 -9.11 4.48
N ALA A 103 4.78 -8.00 5.14
CA ALA A 103 4.47 -6.75 4.45
C ALA A 103 4.83 -5.51 5.27
N ALA A 104 5.34 -4.49 4.59
CA ALA A 104 5.57 -3.16 5.13
C ALA A 104 4.79 -2.13 4.32
N ALA A 105 4.29 -1.10 5.00
CA ALA A 105 3.48 -0.05 4.40
C ALA A 105 3.82 1.32 5.00
N ILE A 106 3.83 2.35 4.16
CA ILE A 106 4.08 3.74 4.55
C ILE A 106 2.96 4.67 4.05
N PRO A 107 2.65 5.76 4.78
CA PRO A 107 1.70 6.75 4.31
C PRO A 107 2.26 7.54 3.13
N ILE A 108 1.41 7.79 2.14
CA ILE A 108 1.68 8.78 1.08
C ILE A 108 1.06 10.10 1.54
N LEU A 109 1.87 11.14 1.65
CA LEU A 109 1.47 12.44 2.17
C LEU A 109 1.33 13.45 1.03
N ALA A 110 0.18 14.10 0.93
CA ALA A 110 0.01 15.24 0.04
C ALA A 110 0.64 16.50 0.65
N THR A 111 1.42 17.21 -0.17
CA THR A 111 1.96 18.52 0.16
C THR A 111 0.97 19.64 -0.19
N PRO A 112 0.98 20.79 0.51
CA PRO A 112 1.85 21.13 1.64
C PRO A 112 1.31 20.64 3.01
N PHE A 113 0.04 20.25 3.09
CA PHE A 113 -0.66 20.04 4.37
C PHE A 113 -0.35 18.69 5.06
N ARG A 114 0.53 17.86 4.48
CA ARG A 114 0.91 16.51 4.98
C ARG A 114 -0.29 15.62 5.30
N LEU A 115 -1.35 15.73 4.50
CA LEU A 115 -2.52 14.86 4.63
C LEU A 115 -2.20 13.49 4.04
N VAL A 116 -2.58 12.41 4.73
CA VAL A 116 -2.43 11.06 4.20
C VAL A 116 -3.45 10.86 3.08
N VAL A 117 -2.98 10.67 1.86
CA VAL A 117 -3.82 10.46 0.66
C VAL A 117 -3.81 9.03 0.16
N GLY A 118 -2.90 8.21 0.68
CA GLY A 118 -2.75 6.83 0.27
C GLY A 118 -1.68 6.10 1.06
N VAL A 119 -1.35 4.92 0.58
CA VAL A 119 -0.43 3.98 1.23
C VAL A 119 0.37 3.29 0.14
N LEU A 120 1.69 3.29 0.27
CA LEU A 120 2.58 2.40 -0.47
C LEU A 120 2.82 1.16 0.39
N LEU A 121 2.59 -0.02 -0.16
CA LEU A 121 2.84 -1.31 0.48
C LEU A 121 3.79 -2.14 -0.37
N VAL A 122 4.67 -2.86 0.31
CA VAL A 122 5.50 -3.92 -0.28
C VAL A 122 5.30 -5.20 0.51
N GLY A 123 5.49 -6.34 -0.16
CA GLY A 123 5.33 -7.64 0.48
C GLY A 123 6.22 -8.72 -0.10
N TYR A 124 6.41 -9.75 0.72
CA TYR A 124 7.07 -11.01 0.36
C TYR A 124 6.09 -12.17 0.56
N ARG A 125 6.28 -13.25 -0.21
CA ARG A 125 5.49 -14.49 -0.18
C ARG A 125 6.26 -15.66 0.42
N SER A 126 7.57 -15.53 0.56
CA SER A 126 8.48 -16.58 1.03
C SER A 126 9.06 -16.23 2.41
N THR A 127 10.33 -16.54 2.65
CA THR A 127 10.99 -16.45 3.96
C THR A 127 11.56 -15.07 4.29
N GLN A 128 11.58 -14.15 3.32
CA GLN A 128 12.04 -12.78 3.55
C GLN A 128 11.15 -12.07 4.57
N THR A 129 11.77 -11.19 5.34
CA THR A 129 11.11 -10.44 6.40
C THR A 129 11.22 -8.95 6.17
N VAL A 130 10.25 -8.23 6.71
CA VAL A 130 10.25 -6.78 6.75
C VAL A 130 10.62 -6.29 8.15
N SER A 131 11.16 -5.08 8.20
CA SER A 131 11.53 -4.42 9.45
C SER A 131 11.36 -2.90 9.34
N GLU A 132 11.70 -2.21 10.42
CA GLU A 132 11.80 -0.75 10.42
C GLU A 132 12.79 -0.22 9.35
N THR A 133 13.84 -0.99 9.04
CA THR A 133 14.77 -0.62 7.96
C THR A 133 14.10 -0.65 6.59
N THR A 134 13.16 -1.59 6.36
CA THR A 134 12.33 -1.64 5.15
C THR A 134 11.49 -0.37 5.04
N VAL A 135 10.76 -0.02 6.09
CA VAL A 135 9.94 1.20 6.16
C VAL A 135 10.76 2.47 5.90
N SER A 136 11.96 2.54 6.50
CA SER A 136 12.88 3.67 6.33
C SER A 136 13.41 3.79 4.90
N ARG A 137 13.64 2.65 4.22
CA ARG A 137 14.00 2.63 2.79
C ARG A 137 12.84 3.11 1.93
N LEU A 138 11.62 2.63 2.17
CA LEU A 138 10.43 3.06 1.42
C LEU A 138 10.17 4.56 1.57
N SER A 139 10.33 5.10 2.80
CA SER A 139 10.08 6.52 3.05
C SER A 139 11.07 7.40 2.30
N ARG A 140 12.34 7.00 2.23
CA ARG A 140 13.36 7.69 1.42
C ARG A 140 13.09 7.57 -0.08
N TYR A 141 12.67 6.39 -0.54
CA TYR A 141 12.33 6.16 -1.94
C TYR A 141 11.14 7.04 -2.37
N LEU A 142 10.07 7.11 -1.56
CA LEU A 142 8.91 7.93 -1.90
C LEU A 142 9.24 9.43 -1.93
N ALA A 143 10.21 9.88 -1.12
CA ALA A 143 10.64 11.27 -1.10
C ALA A 143 11.42 11.73 -2.35
N THR A 144 11.75 10.82 -3.28
CA THR A 144 12.37 11.18 -4.57
C THR A 144 11.34 11.48 -5.67
N PHE A 145 10.05 11.40 -5.37
CA PHE A 145 8.93 11.67 -6.28
C PHE A 145 8.03 12.77 -5.71
#